data_AF-A0A2V9YXX3-F1
#
_entry.id   AF-A0A2V9YXX3-F1
#
_cell.length_a   1.000
_cell.length_b   1.000
_cell.length_c   1.000
_cell.angle_alpha   90.00
_cell.angle_beta   90.00
_cell.angle_gamma   90.00
#
_symmetry.space_group_name_H-M   'P 1'
#
loop_
_entity.id
_entity.type
_entity.pdbx_description
1 polymer ?
#
loop_
_entity_poly.entity_id
_entity_poly.type
_entity_poly.pdbx_seq_one_letter_code
_entity_poly.pdbx_strand_id
1 'polypeptide(L)' 'MPRHRGTRRYSRKASSQVRTEMRHMKSGKHKIKSRKQAIAIGLSKARQKGAKVPRKKSR' A
#
# COMPACT_ATOMS: atom_id res chain seq x y z
N MET A 1 0.95 26.17 -13.38
CA MET A 1 0.12 25.76 -12.22
C MET A 1 0.75 24.56 -11.51
N PRO A 2 1.46 24.73 -10.38
CA PRO A 2 1.91 23.60 -9.58
C PRO A 2 0.69 23.00 -8.88
N ARG A 3 0.13 21.93 -9.44
CA ARG A 3 -0.93 21.14 -8.81
C ARG A 3 -0.44 20.72 -7.44
N HIS A 4 -1.05 21.24 -6.37
CA HIS A 4 -0.79 20.88 -4.98
C HIS A 4 -0.70 19.35 -4.86
N ARG A 5 0.53 18.83 -4.81
CA ARG A 5 0.79 17.43 -4.52
C ARG A 5 0.64 17.32 -3.01
N GLY A 6 -0.60 17.24 -2.54
CA GLY A 6 -0.91 16.99 -1.14
C GLY A 6 0.00 15.91 -0.59
N THR A 7 0.41 16.08 0.67
CA THR A 7 1.37 15.34 1.52
C THR A 7 1.14 13.83 1.57
N ARG A 8 1.06 13.18 0.41
CA ARG A 8 0.85 11.75 0.27
C ARG A 8 2.15 11.09 0.72
N ARG A 9 2.10 10.49 1.92
CA ARG A 9 3.19 9.70 2.53
C ARG A 9 3.71 8.61 1.58
N TYR A 10 2.92 8.24 0.56
CA TYR A 10 3.24 7.23 -0.44
C TYR A 10 2.66 7.56 -1.83
N SER A 11 3.30 7.02 -2.87
CA SER A 11 2.93 7.22 -4.28
C SER A 11 1.57 6.64 -4.64
N ARG A 12 0.99 7.13 -5.74
CA ARG A 12 -0.22 6.55 -6.35
C ARG A 12 -0.06 5.05 -6.65
N LYS A 13 1.12 4.64 -7.13
CA LYS A 13 1.46 3.23 -7.37
C LYS A 13 1.33 2.40 -6.08
N ALA A 14 1.86 2.89 -4.96
CA ALA A 14 1.73 2.25 -3.67
C ALA A 14 0.28 2.19 -3.17
N SER A 15 -0.48 3.29 -3.30
CA SER A 15 -1.92 3.31 -2.95
C SER A 15 -2.71 2.28 -3.75
N SER A 16 -2.40 2.10 -5.03
CA SER A 16 -3.07 1.11 -5.88
C SER A 16 -2.79 -0.33 -5.42
N GLN A 17 -1.55 -0.66 -5.05
CA GLN A 17 -1.22 -2.00 -4.56
C GLN A 17 -1.95 -2.32 -3.25
N VAL A 18 -2.00 -1.37 -2.31
CA VAL A 18 -2.76 -1.51 -1.07
C VAL A 18 -4.25 -1.70 -1.35
N ARG A 19 -4.83 -0.93 -2.28
CA ARG A 19 -6.24 -1.07 -2.67
C ARG A 19 -6.55 -2.45 -3.25
N THR A 20 -5.67 -2.99 -4.09
CA THR A 20 -5.82 -4.35 -4.65
C THR A 20 -5.82 -5.40 -3.55
N GLU A 21 -4.86 -5.34 -2.63
CA GLU A 21 -4.76 -6.31 -1.54
C GLU A 21 -5.96 -6.24 -0.58
N MET A 22 -6.43 -5.01 -0.31
CA MET A 22 -7.65 -4.77 0.45
C MET A 22 -8.89 -5.35 -0.23
N ARG A 23 -8.98 -5.30 -1.57
CA ARG A 23 -10.06 -5.93 -2.34
C ARG A 23 -9.96 -7.45 -2.25
N HIS A 24 -8.77 -8.03 -2.35
CA HIS A 24 -8.57 -9.47 -2.24
C HIS A 24 -8.96 -10.01 -0.85
N MET A 25 -8.65 -9.24 0.21
CA MET A 25 -9.12 -9.53 1.56
C MET A 25 -10.65 -9.53 1.63
N LYS A 26 -11.32 -8.50 1.09
CA LYS A 26 -12.79 -8.41 1.08
C LYS A 26 -13.45 -9.52 0.27
N SER A 27 -12.83 -9.95 -0.83
CA SER A 27 -13.36 -10.99 -1.70
C SER A 27 -12.99 -12.41 -1.25
N GLY A 28 -12.33 -12.59 -0.10
CA GLY A 28 -11.90 -13.91 0.39
C GLY A 28 -10.85 -14.62 -0.48
N LYS A 29 -10.18 -13.91 -1.41
CA LYS A 29 -9.24 -14.52 -2.37
C LYS A 29 -7.91 -14.94 -1.74
N HIS A 30 -7.54 -14.35 -0.61
CA HIS A 30 -6.31 -14.67 0.13
C HIS A 30 -6.62 -14.86 1.60
N LYS A 31 -5.85 -15.73 2.28
CA LYS A 31 -5.89 -15.95 3.75
C LYS A 31 -5.32 -14.74 4.51
N ILE A 32 -5.86 -13.56 4.27
CA ILE A 32 -5.51 -12.34 4.98
C ILE A 32 -6.38 -12.28 6.23
N LYS A 33 -5.75 -12.45 7.39
CA LYS A 33 -6.44 -12.51 8.68
C LYS A 33 -6.87 -11.13 9.18
N SER A 34 -6.29 -10.05 8.64
CA SER A 34 -6.61 -8.69 9.09
C SER A 34 -6.36 -7.60 8.05
N ARG A 35 -7.08 -6.49 8.19
CA ARG A 35 -6.87 -5.26 7.40
C ARG A 35 -5.44 -4.71 7.49
N LYS A 36 -4.83 -4.77 8.69
CA LYS A 36 -3.43 -4.36 8.89
C LYS A 36 -2.48 -5.21 8.04
N GLN A 37 -2.74 -6.52 7.96
CA GLN A 37 -1.95 -7.44 7.14
C GLN A 37 -2.11 -7.14 5.64
N ALA A 38 -3.33 -6.87 5.15
CA ALA A 38 -3.54 -6.44 3.74
C ALA A 38 -2.73 -5.19 3.39
N ILE A 39 -2.75 -4.18 4.27
CA ILE A 39 -1.98 -2.93 4.08
C ILE A 39 -0.49 -3.23 4.07
N ALA A 40 0.00 -4.05 5.00
CA ALA A 40 1.41 -4.42 5.08
C ALA A 40 1.88 -5.17 3.82
N ILE A 41 1.10 -6.13 3.32
CA ILE A 41 1.40 -6.86 2.08
C ILE A 41 1.41 -5.90 0.89
N GLY A 42 0.39 -5.04 0.77
CA GLY A 42 0.30 -4.04 -0.31
C GLY A 42 1.49 -3.06 -0.32
N LEU A 43 1.94 -2.60 0.86
CA LEU A 43 3.12 -1.74 0.99
C LEU A 43 4.43 -2.49 0.68
N SER A 44 4.54 -3.77 1.03
CA SER A 44 5.69 -4.60 0.70
C SER A 44 5.80 -4.86 -0.80
N LYS A 45 4.71 -5.23 -1.47
CA LYS A 45 4.64 -5.37 -2.95
C LYS A 45 4.96 -4.05 -3.63
N ALA A 46 4.45 -2.93 -3.11
CA ALA A 46 4.77 -1.61 -3.64
C ALA A 46 6.26 -1.27 -3.53
N ARG A 47 6.91 -1.62 -2.41
CA ARG A 47 8.35 -1.42 -2.22
C ARG A 47 9.17 -2.22 -3.23
N GLN A 48 8.85 -3.50 -3.41
CA GLN A 48 9.52 -4.38 -4.38
C GLN A 48 9.40 -3.85 -5.81
N LYS A 49 8.24 -3.25 -6.16
CA LYS A 49 8.00 -2.62 -7.46
C LYS A 49 8.62 -1.22 -7.61
N GLY A 50 9.48 -0.78 -6.68
CA GLY A 50 10.13 0.53 -6.73
C GLY A 50 9.19 1.72 -6.52
N ALA A 51 7.98 1.51 -5.98
CA ALA A 51 7.07 2.61 -5.69
C ALA A 51 7.51 3.38 -4.44
N LYS A 52 7.32 4.71 -4.43
CA LYS A 52 7.54 5.52 -3.22
C LYS A 52 6.61 5.04 -2.11
N VAL A 53 7.18 4.45 -1.07
CA VAL A 53 6.52 3.97 0.14
C VAL A 53 7.17 4.61 1.36
N PRO A 54 6.48 4.71 2.52
CA PRO A 54 7.09 5.24 3.73
C PRO A 54 8.25 4.32 4.16
N ARG A 55 9.27 4.91 4.76
CA ARG A 55 10.34 4.14 5.42
C ARG A 55 9.72 3.29 6.53
N LYS A 56 10.20 2.04 6.67
CA LYS A 56 9.91 1.27 7.88
C LYS A 56 10.48 2.06 9.06
N LYS A 57 9.73 2.19 10.15
CA LYS A 57 10.33 2.67 11.40
C LYS A 57 11.38 1.63 11.79
N SER A 58 12.63 2.05 11.97
CA SER A 58 13.59 1.25 12.75
C SER A 58 13.01 1.17 14.16
N ARG A 59 13.02 -0.03 14.72
CA ARG A 59 12.55 -0.26 16.08
C ARG A 59 13.63 0.13 17.06
#